data_AF-A0A1T5DK92-F1
#
_entry.id   AF-A0A1T5DK92-F1
#
_cell.length_a   1.000
_cell.length_b   1.000
_cell.length_c   1.000
_cell.angle_alpha   90.00
_cell.angle_beta   90.00
_cell.angle_gamma   90.00
#
_symmetry.space_group_name_H-M   'P 1'
#
loop_
_entity.id
_entity.type
_entity.pdbx_description
1 polymer ?
#
loop_
_entity_poly.entity_id
_entity_poly.type
_entity_poly.pdbx_seq_one_letter_code
_entity_poly.pdbx_strand_id
1 'polypeptide(L)'
;MNELITSFLQYIRYERNYSDHTIGAYSNDLCQFELYLKEETDLSGFTDVGPDVVRNWIVALLNDKISPVSVNRKLSSLKSFYKFLLKLGIVESSPMRLISGPKTKKPLPYFIKDSDMESLLDGDGFEDGFEGVRDRLIIELFYDTGIRCSELTGIRLSDIDFESSLLKVTGKRNKQRLIPFASGLKDMILAYNEIRKKIPETESEWLFVKKNGNQLSSGIVYQIVTKRLSEIPALAKRSPHVLRHSFATSMLNNGAELNAVKELLGHSSLASTSVYTHTTFEELKKVYHAHPRAKKKEVIMDIRIQSIHFDAFTQLEAFTQKKVSKLEQYYDGILQAEVFFKVTKPETFQNKEASIKLKIKSGELFAEKVSDTFEESVDSCVEALSKQLLKFKEKTRAK
;
A
#
# COMPACT_ATOMS: atom_id res chain seq x y z
N MET A 1 -5.75 -22.66 34.20
CA MET A 1 -5.13 -22.99 32.90
C MET A 1 -4.09 -24.07 33.16
N ASN A 2 -4.13 -25.17 32.42
CA ASN A 2 -3.23 -26.32 32.61
C ASN A 2 -1.73 -25.91 32.57
N GLU A 3 -0.89 -26.50 33.42
CA GLU A 3 0.55 -26.20 33.49
C GLU A 3 1.30 -26.50 32.19
N LEU A 4 0.90 -27.54 31.45
CA LEU A 4 1.49 -27.88 30.17
C LEU A 4 1.22 -26.80 29.12
N ILE A 5 0.00 -26.25 29.11
CA ILE A 5 -0.37 -25.14 28.23
C ILE A 5 0.48 -23.92 28.60
N THR A 6 0.56 -23.56 29.88
CA THR A 6 1.35 -22.42 30.35
C THR A 6 2.82 -22.53 29.93
N SER A 7 3.43 -23.71 30.14
CA SER A 7 4.82 -23.99 29.75
C SER A 7 5.03 -23.87 28.25
N PHE A 8 4.10 -24.39 27.45
CA PHE A 8 4.15 -24.25 25.99
C PHE A 8 4.03 -22.79 25.54
N LEU A 9 3.11 -22.01 26.15
CA LEU A 9 2.92 -20.61 25.81
C LEU A 9 4.17 -19.78 26.14
N GLN A 10 4.85 -20.07 27.26
CA GLN A 10 6.14 -19.47 27.60
C GLN A 10 7.23 -19.86 26.58
N TYR A 11 7.31 -21.14 26.21
CA TYR A 11 8.25 -21.62 25.18
C TYR A 11 8.05 -20.88 23.84
N ILE A 12 6.81 -20.79 23.33
CA ILE A 12 6.58 -20.11 22.05
C ILE A 12 6.77 -18.59 22.15
N ARG A 13 6.58 -18.00 23.32
CA ARG A 13 6.83 -16.57 23.57
C ARG A 13 8.33 -16.28 23.56
N TYR A 14 9.08 -16.90 24.47
CA TYR A 14 10.46 -16.52 24.75
C TYR A 14 11.49 -17.21 23.86
N GLU A 15 11.31 -18.49 23.55
CA GLU A 15 12.27 -19.21 22.70
C GLU A 15 11.95 -19.07 21.20
N ARG A 16 10.66 -18.96 20.86
CA ARG A 16 10.22 -18.92 19.45
C ARG A 16 9.85 -17.53 18.95
N ASN A 17 9.75 -16.53 19.84
CA ASN A 17 9.38 -15.15 19.53
C ASN A 17 8.08 -15.05 18.71
N TYR A 18 7.05 -15.79 19.12
CA TYR A 18 5.73 -15.70 18.51
C TYR A 18 5.04 -14.42 18.97
N SER A 19 4.20 -13.83 18.10
CA SER A 19 3.44 -12.62 18.46
C SER A 19 2.38 -12.91 19.51
N ASP A 20 2.02 -11.91 20.32
CA ASP A 20 0.96 -12.04 21.33
C ASP A 20 -0.37 -12.49 20.73
N HIS A 21 -0.70 -12.07 19.51
CA HIS A 21 -1.88 -12.59 18.79
C HIS A 21 -1.81 -14.09 18.53
N THR A 22 -0.64 -14.62 18.15
CA THR A 22 -0.47 -16.06 17.93
C THR A 22 -0.56 -16.81 19.25
N ILE A 23 0.05 -16.26 20.31
CA ILE A 23 0.02 -16.82 21.66
C ILE A 23 -1.42 -16.87 22.20
N GLY A 24 -2.17 -15.78 22.09
CA GLY A 24 -3.58 -15.74 22.51
C GLY A 24 -4.46 -16.70 21.70
N ALA A 25 -4.25 -16.78 20.39
CA ALA A 25 -4.96 -17.73 19.53
C ALA A 25 -4.67 -19.20 19.92
N TYR A 26 -3.41 -19.52 20.19
CA TYR A 26 -2.98 -20.87 20.60
C TYR A 26 -3.49 -21.20 22.00
N SER A 27 -3.41 -20.25 22.94
CA SER A 27 -3.96 -20.38 24.29
C SER A 27 -5.45 -20.74 24.25
N ASN A 28 -6.24 -19.96 23.50
CA ASN A 28 -7.68 -20.19 23.40
C ASN A 28 -8.01 -21.55 22.77
N ASP A 29 -7.26 -21.98 21.75
CA ASP A 29 -7.49 -23.27 21.11
C ASP A 29 -7.15 -24.44 22.04
N LEU A 30 -6.05 -24.35 22.77
CA LEU A 30 -5.62 -25.39 23.70
C LEU A 30 -6.55 -25.49 24.90
N CYS A 31 -7.01 -24.36 25.44
CA CYS A 31 -8.02 -24.37 26.50
C CYS A 31 -9.35 -24.97 26.03
N GLN A 32 -9.77 -24.70 24.78
CA GLN A 32 -10.98 -25.32 24.23
C GLN A 32 -10.83 -26.83 24.04
N PHE A 33 -9.64 -27.30 23.63
CA PHE A 33 -9.38 -28.73 23.56
C PHE A 33 -9.31 -29.36 24.95
N GLU A 34 -8.70 -28.68 25.93
CA GLU A 34 -8.70 -29.12 27.33
C GLU A 34 -10.13 -29.29 27.87
N LEU A 35 -11.01 -28.33 27.56
CA LEU A 35 -12.41 -28.39 27.98
C LEU A 35 -13.13 -29.57 27.33
N TYR A 36 -12.95 -29.76 26.02
CA TYR A 36 -13.50 -30.91 25.30
C TYR A 36 -13.04 -32.25 25.89
N LEU A 37 -11.76 -32.38 26.25
CA LEU A 37 -11.25 -33.59 26.89
C LEU A 37 -11.96 -33.86 28.23
N LYS A 38 -12.23 -32.83 29.03
CA LYS A 38 -12.90 -32.97 30.34
C LYS A 38 -14.39 -33.28 30.24
N GLU A 39 -15.06 -32.74 29.24
CA GLU A 39 -16.53 -32.84 29.11
C GLU A 39 -16.96 -34.07 28.32
N GLU A 40 -16.18 -34.48 27.30
CA GLU A 40 -16.60 -35.47 26.31
C GLU A 40 -15.77 -36.76 26.35
N THR A 41 -14.80 -36.87 27.27
CA THR A 41 -13.95 -38.06 27.42
C THR A 41 -13.61 -38.34 28.88
N ASP A 42 -13.16 -39.56 29.18
CA ASP A 42 -12.65 -39.93 30.51
C ASP A 42 -11.17 -39.54 30.73
N LEU A 43 -10.59 -38.74 29.82
CA LEU A 43 -9.19 -38.35 29.88
C LEU A 43 -8.98 -37.15 30.81
N SER A 44 -8.00 -37.27 31.71
CA SER A 44 -7.66 -36.22 32.66
C SER A 44 -6.67 -35.17 32.13
N GLY A 45 -6.12 -35.37 30.92
CA GLY A 45 -5.08 -34.50 30.39
C GLY A 45 -4.65 -34.82 28.95
N PHE A 46 -3.48 -34.29 28.58
CA PHE A 46 -2.99 -34.33 27.20
C PHE A 46 -2.12 -35.55 26.86
N THR A 47 -1.74 -36.36 27.86
CA THR A 47 -0.76 -37.44 27.73
C THR A 47 -1.29 -38.66 26.99
N ASP A 48 -2.51 -39.07 27.29
CA ASP A 48 -3.11 -40.32 26.82
C ASP A 48 -4.11 -40.11 25.68
N VAL A 49 -3.99 -38.98 24.99
CA VAL A 49 -4.88 -38.62 23.88
C VAL A 49 -4.51 -39.42 22.64
N GLY A 50 -5.44 -40.26 22.19
CA GLY A 50 -5.34 -40.99 20.93
C GLY A 50 -5.80 -40.17 19.70
N PRO A 51 -5.46 -40.61 18.46
CA PRO A 51 -5.91 -39.94 17.24
C PRO A 51 -7.44 -39.83 17.11
N ASP A 52 -8.19 -40.83 17.59
CA ASP A 52 -9.66 -40.85 17.47
C ASP A 52 -10.34 -39.75 18.30
N VAL A 53 -9.78 -39.41 19.47
CA VAL A 53 -10.26 -38.28 20.28
C VAL A 53 -10.14 -36.97 19.51
N VAL A 54 -9.02 -36.77 18.79
CA VAL A 54 -8.82 -35.58 17.96
C VAL A 54 -9.80 -35.58 16.77
N ARG A 55 -10.08 -36.74 16.16
CA ARG A 55 -11.08 -36.86 15.08
C ARG A 55 -12.48 -36.50 15.58
N ASN A 56 -12.86 -37.00 16.76
CA ASN A 56 -14.15 -36.69 17.37
C ASN A 56 -14.27 -35.20 17.71
N TRP A 57 -13.19 -34.58 18.19
CA TRP A 57 -13.16 -33.13 18.39
C TRP A 57 -13.35 -32.35 17.09
N ILE A 58 -12.73 -32.79 15.98
CA ILE A 58 -12.95 -32.18 14.65
C ILE A 58 -14.43 -32.27 14.27
N VAL A 59 -15.07 -33.42 14.48
CA VAL A 59 -16.50 -33.61 14.20
C VAL A 59 -17.36 -32.71 15.07
N ALA A 60 -17.10 -32.64 16.38
CA ALA A 60 -17.80 -31.75 17.30
C ALA A 60 -17.72 -30.29 16.86
N LEU A 61 -16.52 -29.79 16.53
CA LEU A 61 -16.33 -28.43 16.03
C LEU A 61 -17.11 -28.16 14.74
N LEU A 62 -17.18 -29.13 13.82
CA LEU A 62 -17.94 -28.97 12.58
C LEU A 62 -19.46 -28.99 12.82
N ASN A 63 -19.93 -29.81 13.76
CA ASN A 63 -21.34 -29.84 14.20
C ASN A 63 -21.74 -28.50 14.84
N ASP A 64 -20.83 -27.87 15.57
CA ASP A 64 -20.98 -26.51 16.12
C ASP A 64 -20.85 -25.41 15.05
N LYS A 65 -20.82 -25.79 13.77
CA LYS A 65 -20.73 -24.90 12.61
C LYS A 65 -19.44 -24.04 12.59
N ILE A 66 -18.38 -24.47 13.29
CA ILE A 66 -17.07 -23.84 13.18
C ILE A 66 -16.51 -24.07 11.78
N SER A 67 -16.06 -22.99 11.14
CA SER A 67 -15.58 -23.09 9.75
C SER A 67 -14.38 -24.05 9.62
N PRO A 68 -14.25 -24.79 8.50
CA PRO A 68 -13.10 -25.67 8.25
C PRO A 68 -11.74 -24.96 8.38
N VAL A 69 -11.68 -23.65 8.07
CA VAL A 69 -10.45 -22.85 8.22
C VAL A 69 -10.10 -22.67 9.69
N SER A 70 -11.09 -22.34 10.53
CA SER A 70 -10.92 -22.22 11.98
C SER A 70 -10.54 -23.56 12.63
N VAL A 71 -11.13 -24.67 12.18
CA VAL A 71 -10.75 -26.02 12.63
C VAL A 71 -9.29 -26.32 12.27
N ASN A 72 -8.86 -26.08 11.04
CA ASN A 72 -7.46 -26.29 10.64
C ASN A 72 -6.48 -25.41 11.43
N ARG A 73 -6.88 -24.18 11.81
CA ARG A 73 -6.08 -23.32 12.71
C ARG A 73 -5.93 -23.95 14.09
N LYS A 74 -7.04 -24.45 14.68
CA LYS A 74 -7.03 -25.17 15.97
C LYS A 74 -6.12 -26.39 15.94
N LEU A 75 -6.20 -27.21 14.89
CA LEU A 75 -5.32 -28.36 14.70
C LEU A 75 -3.84 -27.95 14.54
N SER A 76 -3.56 -26.77 13.99
CA SER A 76 -2.20 -26.25 13.90
C SER A 76 -1.64 -25.87 15.28
N SER A 77 -2.46 -25.27 16.15
CA SER A 77 -2.13 -25.01 17.55
C SER A 77 -1.83 -26.33 18.27
N LEU A 78 -2.71 -27.33 18.11
CA LEU A 78 -2.57 -28.65 18.74
C LEU A 78 -1.33 -29.41 18.26
N LYS A 79 -1.04 -29.37 16.95
CA LYS A 79 0.19 -29.95 16.37
C LYS A 79 1.46 -29.30 16.91
N SER A 80 1.46 -27.97 17.07
CA SER A 80 2.59 -27.26 17.65
C SER A 80 2.80 -27.61 19.13
N PHE A 81 1.70 -27.77 19.86
CA PHE A 81 1.71 -28.15 21.28
C PHE A 81 2.23 -29.58 21.48
N TYR A 82 1.69 -30.57 20.76
CA TYR A 82 2.18 -31.96 20.87
C TYR A 82 3.62 -32.12 20.39
N LYS A 83 4.08 -31.30 19.44
CA LYS A 83 5.51 -31.26 19.07
C LYS A 83 6.38 -30.76 20.24
N PHE A 84 5.88 -29.84 21.04
CA PHE A 84 6.57 -29.37 22.24
C PHE A 84 6.57 -30.44 23.34
N LEU A 85 5.44 -31.10 23.59
CA LEU A 85 5.38 -32.20 24.57
C LEU A 85 6.31 -33.36 24.21
N LEU A 86 6.39 -33.73 22.92
CA LEU A 86 7.36 -34.70 22.41
C LEU A 86 8.81 -34.26 22.67
N LYS A 87 9.13 -32.97 22.46
CA LYS A 87 10.48 -32.42 22.72
C LYS A 87 10.88 -32.56 24.20
N LEU A 88 9.90 -32.46 25.11
CA LEU A 88 10.12 -32.62 26.55
C LEU A 88 10.04 -34.07 27.03
N GLY A 89 9.74 -35.04 26.16
CA GLY A 89 9.55 -36.44 26.55
C GLY A 89 8.29 -36.69 27.39
N ILE A 90 7.35 -35.73 27.44
CA ILE A 90 6.10 -35.85 28.22
C ILE A 90 5.13 -36.82 27.54
N VAL A 91 5.22 -36.94 26.22
CA VAL A 91 4.49 -37.95 25.43
C VAL A 91 5.48 -38.69 24.55
N GLU A 92 5.26 -39.99 24.34
CA GLU A 92 6.09 -40.82 23.46
C GLU A 92 5.70 -40.65 21.98
N SER A 93 4.43 -40.37 21.72
CA SER A 93 3.90 -40.20 20.37
C SER A 93 2.88 -39.05 20.32
N SER A 94 2.82 -38.37 19.17
CA SER A 94 1.85 -37.28 18.97
C SER A 94 0.57 -37.83 18.31
N PRO A 95 -0.63 -37.57 18.87
CA PRO A 95 -1.90 -37.95 18.24
C PRO A 95 -2.10 -37.27 16.89
N MET A 96 -1.43 -36.14 16.66
CA MET A 96 -1.51 -35.35 15.43
C MET A 96 -0.77 -35.95 14.22
N ARG A 97 -0.08 -37.09 14.35
CA ARG A 97 0.77 -37.65 13.28
C ARG A 97 -0.02 -38.01 12.02
N LEU A 98 -1.20 -38.61 12.18
CA LEU A 98 -2.07 -39.07 11.10
C LEU A 98 -3.37 -38.25 10.97
N ILE A 99 -3.45 -37.12 11.66
CA ILE A 99 -4.64 -36.26 11.63
C ILE A 99 -4.57 -35.34 10.42
N SER A 100 -5.59 -35.44 9.58
CA SER A 100 -5.86 -34.51 8.49
C SER A 100 -7.08 -33.67 8.86
N GLY A 101 -6.96 -32.36 8.73
CA GLY A 101 -8.09 -31.47 8.97
C GLY A 101 -9.10 -31.47 7.82
N PRO A 102 -10.26 -30.84 8.02
CA PRO A 102 -11.31 -30.79 7.01
C PRO A 102 -10.85 -30.06 5.75
N LYS A 103 -11.31 -30.52 4.57
CA LYS A 103 -11.02 -29.87 3.29
C LYS A 103 -11.58 -28.45 3.31
N THR A 104 -10.72 -27.47 3.04
CA THR A 104 -11.12 -26.08 2.85
C THR A 104 -11.32 -25.82 1.37
N LYS A 105 -12.44 -25.20 0.99
CA LYS A 105 -12.57 -24.62 -0.36
C LYS A 105 -11.46 -23.57 -0.53
N LYS A 106 -10.76 -23.60 -1.67
CA LYS A 106 -9.85 -22.53 -2.08
C LYS A 106 -10.66 -21.55 -2.95
N PRO A 107 -11.27 -20.51 -2.38
CA PRO A 107 -11.95 -19.52 -3.20
C PRO A 107 -10.92 -18.88 -4.14
N LEU A 108 -11.35 -18.52 -5.34
CA LEU A 108 -10.53 -17.68 -6.20
C LEU A 108 -10.22 -16.37 -5.44
N PRO A 109 -8.98 -15.88 -5.50
CA PRO A 109 -8.63 -14.59 -4.95
C PRO A 109 -9.53 -13.49 -5.53
N TYR A 110 -9.96 -12.55 -4.68
CA TYR A 110 -10.71 -11.38 -5.12
C TYR A 110 -9.74 -10.23 -5.29
N PHE A 111 -9.75 -9.59 -6.46
CA PHE A 111 -9.06 -8.34 -6.74
C PHE A 111 -10.05 -7.31 -7.25
N ILE A 112 -9.63 -6.05 -7.21
CA ILE A 112 -10.37 -4.88 -7.70
C ILE A 112 -9.71 -4.46 -9.01
N LYS A 113 -10.51 -4.10 -10.01
CA LYS A 113 -9.98 -3.59 -11.28
C LYS A 113 -9.35 -2.22 -11.07
N ASP A 114 -8.31 -1.93 -11.86
CA ASP A 114 -7.61 -0.64 -11.79
C ASP A 114 -8.57 0.54 -11.99
N SER A 115 -9.53 0.42 -12.93
CA SER A 115 -10.55 1.45 -13.16
C SER A 115 -11.42 1.75 -11.94
N ASP A 116 -11.81 0.72 -11.19
CA ASP A 116 -12.68 0.87 -10.02
C ASP A 116 -11.89 1.49 -8.86
N MET A 117 -10.62 1.12 -8.71
CA MET A 117 -9.71 1.76 -7.76
C MET A 117 -9.45 3.22 -8.11
N GLU A 118 -9.31 3.54 -9.40
CA GLU A 118 -9.19 4.92 -9.87
C GLU A 118 -10.43 5.74 -9.58
N SER A 119 -11.62 5.24 -9.89
CA SER A 119 -12.87 5.93 -9.56
C SER A 119 -13.04 6.15 -8.05
N LEU A 120 -12.67 5.18 -7.22
CA LEU A 120 -12.74 5.32 -5.76
C LEU A 120 -11.77 6.41 -5.27
N LEU A 121 -10.49 6.33 -5.65
CA LEU A 121 -9.41 7.16 -5.11
C LEU A 121 -9.36 8.57 -5.68
N ASP A 122 -9.83 8.76 -6.92
CA ASP A 122 -9.82 10.07 -7.61
C ASP A 122 -11.20 10.76 -7.57
N GLY A 123 -12.22 10.08 -7.05
CA GLY A 123 -13.55 10.65 -6.82
C GLY A 123 -13.62 11.60 -5.61
N ASP A 124 -14.83 12.10 -5.36
CA ASP A 124 -15.18 13.05 -4.28
C ASP A 124 -15.70 12.37 -3.00
N GLY A 125 -15.58 11.03 -2.91
CA GLY A 125 -16.07 10.25 -1.76
C GLY A 125 -15.28 10.43 -0.46
N PHE A 126 -14.13 11.11 -0.50
CA PHE A 126 -13.32 11.42 0.67
C PHE A 126 -13.55 12.86 1.13
N GLU A 127 -13.83 13.04 2.42
CA GLU A 127 -13.99 14.36 3.02
C GLU A 127 -12.65 15.13 3.07
N ASP A 128 -12.70 16.46 2.99
CA ASP A 128 -11.49 17.31 3.08
C ASP A 128 -10.91 17.41 4.51
N GLY A 129 -11.61 16.85 5.50
CA GLY A 129 -11.17 16.83 6.90
C GLY A 129 -10.07 15.81 7.19
N PHE A 130 -9.51 15.88 8.41
CA PHE A 130 -8.44 14.98 8.87
C PHE A 130 -8.70 13.50 8.58
N GLU A 131 -9.92 13.02 8.84
CA GLU A 131 -10.26 11.60 8.64
C GLU A 131 -10.42 11.25 7.17
N GLY A 132 -10.97 12.12 6.33
CA GLY A 132 -11.09 11.84 4.90
C GLY A 132 -9.74 11.80 4.21
N VAL A 133 -8.84 12.75 4.52
CA VAL A 133 -7.45 12.73 4.03
C VAL A 133 -6.68 11.50 4.53
N ARG A 134 -6.84 11.16 5.82
CA ARG A 134 -6.24 9.95 6.41
C ARG A 134 -6.73 8.69 5.71
N ASP A 135 -8.04 8.54 5.60
CA ASP A 135 -8.67 7.34 5.07
C ASP A 135 -8.31 7.16 3.59
N ARG A 136 -8.26 8.25 2.81
CA ARG A 136 -7.77 8.24 1.42
C ARG A 136 -6.33 7.73 1.34
N LEU A 137 -5.45 8.30 2.16
CA LEU A 137 -4.05 7.88 2.21
C LEU A 137 -3.90 6.40 2.63
N ILE A 138 -4.73 5.90 3.53
CA ILE A 138 -4.73 4.48 3.92
C ILE A 138 -5.04 3.59 2.70
N ILE A 139 -6.08 3.91 1.93
CA ILE A 139 -6.46 3.11 0.75
C ILE A 139 -5.38 3.20 -0.31
N GLU A 140 -4.88 4.41 -0.61
CA GLU A 140 -3.83 4.59 -1.62
C GLU A 140 -2.56 3.83 -1.24
N LEU A 141 -2.10 3.97 0.01
CA LEU A 141 -0.87 3.32 0.45
C LEU A 141 -0.98 1.79 0.38
N PHE A 142 -2.14 1.21 0.72
CA PHE A 142 -2.36 -0.23 0.50
C PHE A 142 -2.31 -0.63 -0.97
N TYR A 143 -2.95 0.15 -1.84
CA TYR A 143 -3.04 -0.16 -3.26
C TYR A 143 -1.71 0.03 -3.98
N ASP A 144 -0.94 1.06 -3.63
CA ASP A 144 0.34 1.38 -4.26
C ASP A 144 1.48 0.51 -3.80
N THR A 145 1.49 0.07 -2.54
CA THR A 145 2.65 -0.61 -1.94
C THR A 145 2.40 -2.09 -1.64
N GLY A 146 1.13 -2.52 -1.66
CA GLY A 146 0.75 -3.89 -1.33
C GLY A 146 1.09 -4.30 0.10
N ILE A 147 1.30 -3.38 1.04
CA ILE A 147 1.69 -3.71 2.43
C ILE A 147 0.58 -4.43 3.20
N ARG A 148 0.95 -5.07 4.32
CA ARG A 148 -0.01 -5.70 5.24
C ARG A 148 -0.61 -4.66 6.19
N CYS A 149 -1.81 -4.94 6.71
CA CYS A 149 -2.46 -4.04 7.66
C CYS A 149 -1.61 -3.76 8.91
N SER A 150 -0.95 -4.78 9.46
CA SER A 150 -0.03 -4.62 10.59
C SER A 150 1.21 -3.79 10.25
N GLU A 151 1.68 -3.86 9.00
CA GLU A 151 2.80 -3.06 8.52
C GLU A 151 2.35 -1.60 8.42
N LEU A 152 1.16 -1.33 7.85
CA LEU A 152 0.60 0.03 7.72
C LEU A 152 0.46 0.71 9.08
N THR A 153 -0.17 0.04 10.06
CA THR A 153 -0.37 0.62 11.39
C THR A 153 0.96 0.85 12.12
N GLY A 154 2.01 0.10 11.76
CA GLY A 154 3.33 0.20 12.36
C GLY A 154 4.28 1.18 11.67
N ILE A 155 3.85 1.93 10.66
CA ILE A 155 4.71 2.92 10.00
C ILE A 155 4.97 4.10 10.94
N ARG A 156 6.25 4.41 11.15
CA ARG A 156 6.69 5.64 11.83
C ARG A 156 7.06 6.69 10.81
N LEU A 157 7.03 7.96 11.23
CA LEU A 157 7.50 9.07 10.38
C LEU A 157 8.98 8.89 9.99
N SER A 158 9.80 8.32 10.87
CA SER A 158 11.21 8.00 10.62
C SER A 158 11.43 6.80 9.69
N ASP A 159 10.38 6.08 9.31
CA ASP A 159 10.46 4.98 8.35
C ASP A 159 10.29 5.45 6.89
N ILE A 160 10.05 6.75 6.68
CA ILE A 160 9.79 7.34 5.36
C ILE A 160 10.99 8.20 4.96
N ASP A 161 11.69 7.78 3.92
CA ASP A 161 12.69 8.60 3.25
C ASP A 161 12.02 9.31 2.06
N PHE A 162 11.77 10.60 2.23
CA PHE A 162 11.15 11.44 1.21
C PHE A 162 12.09 11.83 0.07
N GLU A 163 13.41 11.79 0.29
CA GLU A 163 14.39 12.13 -0.74
C GLU A 163 14.52 10.98 -1.74
N SER A 164 14.66 9.76 -1.22
CA SER A 164 14.75 8.54 -2.03
C SER A 164 13.39 7.96 -2.41
N SER A 165 12.29 8.52 -1.91
CA SER A 165 10.92 8.00 -2.02
C SER A 165 10.82 6.52 -1.62
N LEU A 166 11.32 6.21 -0.43
CA LEU A 166 11.40 4.86 0.12
C LEU A 166 10.63 4.75 1.44
N LEU A 167 9.80 3.72 1.55
CA LEU A 167 9.08 3.36 2.76
C LEU A 167 9.68 2.07 3.34
N LYS A 168 10.19 2.15 4.56
CA LYS A 168 10.62 0.99 5.33
C LYS A 168 9.42 0.40 6.08
N VAL A 169 9.18 -0.90 5.92
CA VAL A 169 8.12 -1.59 6.66
C VAL A 169 8.66 -2.79 7.43
N THR A 170 8.13 -2.98 8.64
CA THR A 170 8.53 -4.07 9.54
C THR A 170 7.43 -5.13 9.60
N GLY A 171 7.72 -6.32 9.08
CA GLY A 171 6.82 -7.46 9.04
C GLY A 171 7.06 -8.47 10.16
N LYS A 172 6.46 -9.67 9.99
CA LYS A 172 6.56 -10.77 10.96
C LYS A 172 8.03 -11.15 11.23
N ARG A 173 8.34 -11.45 12.50
CA ARG A 173 9.71 -11.77 12.98
C ARG A 173 10.70 -10.60 12.81
N ASN A 174 10.21 -9.37 12.92
CA ASN A 174 11.00 -8.14 12.78
C ASN A 174 11.74 -8.04 11.44
N LYS A 175 11.22 -8.70 10.39
CA LYS A 175 11.82 -8.63 9.05
C LYS A 175 11.46 -7.31 8.40
N GLN A 176 12.46 -6.56 7.99
CA GLN A 176 12.29 -5.28 7.32
C GLN A 176 12.43 -5.43 5.81
N ARG A 177 11.73 -4.56 5.07
CA ARG A 177 11.97 -4.36 3.63
C ARG A 177 11.71 -2.90 3.28
N LEU A 178 12.32 -2.46 2.19
CA LEU A 178 12.10 -1.14 1.60
C LEU A 178 11.13 -1.26 0.43
N ILE A 179 10.23 -0.30 0.30
CA ILE A 179 9.25 -0.24 -0.78
C ILE A 179 9.35 1.14 -1.42
N PRO A 180 9.67 1.24 -2.73
CA PRO A 180 9.64 2.51 -3.44
C PRO A 180 8.20 3.01 -3.58
N PHE A 181 8.04 4.33 -3.63
CA PHE A 181 6.77 4.97 -3.95
C PHE A 181 6.94 6.16 -4.90
N ALA A 182 5.88 6.50 -5.63
CA ALA A 182 5.88 7.62 -6.58
C ALA A 182 5.66 8.97 -5.88
N SER A 183 5.96 10.06 -6.60
CA SER A 183 5.69 11.46 -6.19
C SER A 183 4.24 11.67 -5.75
N GLY A 184 3.29 11.02 -6.41
CA GLY A 184 1.88 11.09 -6.04
C GLY A 184 1.60 10.67 -4.60
N LEU A 185 2.16 9.55 -4.17
CA LEU A 185 2.02 9.07 -2.79
C LEU A 185 2.81 9.95 -1.82
N LYS A 186 4.00 10.43 -2.23
CA LYS A 186 4.79 11.40 -1.47
C LYS A 186 3.96 12.62 -1.08
N ASP A 187 3.29 13.24 -2.04
CA ASP A 187 2.51 14.46 -1.83
C ASP A 187 1.34 14.21 -0.88
N MET A 188 0.67 13.06 -0.98
CA MET A 188 -0.42 12.71 -0.06
C MET A 188 0.07 12.44 1.36
N ILE A 189 1.23 11.78 1.53
CA ILE A 189 1.84 11.60 2.85
C ILE A 189 2.17 12.95 3.48
N LEU A 190 2.77 13.87 2.71
CA LEU A 190 3.12 15.20 3.18
C LEU A 190 1.87 16.02 3.55
N ALA A 191 0.85 16.03 2.69
CA ALA A 191 -0.42 16.72 2.94
C ALA A 191 -1.11 16.21 4.22
N TYR A 192 -1.17 14.89 4.39
CA TYR A 192 -1.69 14.29 5.61
C TYR A 192 -0.88 14.68 6.85
N ASN A 193 0.45 14.67 6.76
CA ASN A 193 1.34 15.02 7.86
C ASN A 193 1.12 16.47 8.34
N GLU A 194 0.88 17.41 7.43
CA GLU A 194 0.60 18.81 7.78
C GLU A 194 -0.73 18.98 8.53
N ILE A 195 -1.77 18.21 8.19
CA ILE A 195 -3.04 18.23 8.93
C ILE A 195 -2.87 17.52 10.27
N ARG A 196 -2.15 16.40 10.29
CA ARG A 196 -1.87 15.60 11.49
C ARG A 196 -1.17 16.43 12.57
N LYS A 197 -0.16 17.24 12.22
CA LYS A 197 0.57 18.12 13.17
C LYS A 197 -0.32 19.12 13.91
N LYS A 198 -1.53 19.41 13.40
CA LYS A 198 -2.49 20.33 14.03
C LYS A 198 -3.32 19.68 15.13
N ILE A 199 -3.23 18.36 15.32
CA ILE A 199 -3.92 17.67 16.40
C ILE A 199 -3.16 17.95 17.71
N PRO A 200 -3.82 18.55 18.73
CA PRO A 200 -3.22 18.74 20.04
C PRO A 200 -2.80 17.36 20.59
N GLU A 201 -1.57 17.23 21.12
CA GLU A 201 -0.91 15.98 21.58
C GLU A 201 -0.09 15.18 20.53
N THR A 202 0.25 15.73 19.36
CA THR A 202 0.95 14.98 18.29
C THR A 202 2.48 14.88 18.41
N GLU A 203 3.00 14.47 19.57
CA GLU A 203 4.37 13.89 19.67
C GLU A 203 4.42 12.41 19.26
N SER A 204 3.34 11.89 18.69
CA SER A 204 3.28 10.51 18.21
C SER A 204 4.31 10.26 17.10
N GLU A 205 5.09 9.19 17.20
CA GLU A 205 6.03 8.78 16.14
C GLU A 205 5.32 8.12 14.94
N TRP A 206 4.06 7.71 15.12
CA TRP A 206 3.31 6.93 14.15
C TRP A 206 2.75 7.81 13.03
N LEU A 207 2.86 7.35 11.79
CA LEU A 207 2.27 8.04 10.64
C LEU A 207 0.75 8.16 10.83
N PHE A 208 0.06 7.02 10.99
CA PHE A 208 -1.39 6.98 11.08
C PHE A 208 -1.90 7.07 12.52
N VAL A 209 -2.61 8.16 12.82
CA VAL A 209 -3.16 8.44 14.16
C VAL A 209 -4.67 8.72 14.14
N LYS A 210 -5.32 8.48 15.29
CA LYS A 210 -6.69 8.90 15.58
C LYS A 210 -6.75 10.42 15.78
N LYS A 211 -7.96 10.99 15.82
CA LYS A 211 -8.19 12.42 16.12
C LYS A 211 -7.61 12.88 17.47
N ASN A 212 -7.31 11.96 18.37
CA ASN A 212 -6.68 12.22 19.66
C ASN A 212 -5.18 11.84 19.69
N GLY A 213 -4.49 11.85 18.55
CA GLY A 213 -3.03 11.64 18.45
C GLY A 213 -2.54 10.20 18.61
N ASN A 214 -3.32 9.32 19.23
CA ASN A 214 -2.98 7.92 19.46
C ASN A 214 -2.92 7.11 18.16
N GLN A 215 -2.05 6.10 18.10
CA GLN A 215 -1.89 5.20 16.95
C GLN A 215 -3.22 4.54 16.51
N LEU A 216 -3.42 4.38 15.20
CA LEU A 216 -4.51 3.55 14.68
C LEU A 216 -4.26 2.06 14.97
N SER A 217 -5.29 1.37 15.45
CA SER A 217 -5.29 -0.09 15.55
C SER A 217 -5.63 -0.72 14.20
N SER A 218 -5.17 -1.95 13.98
CA SER A 218 -5.48 -2.70 12.75
C SER A 218 -6.99 -2.94 12.57
N GLY A 219 -7.75 -2.98 13.66
CA GLY A 219 -9.21 -3.10 13.63
C GLY A 219 -9.88 -1.87 13.01
N ILE A 220 -9.45 -0.66 13.40
CA ILE A 220 -9.97 0.59 12.83
C ILE A 220 -9.61 0.68 11.34
N VAL A 221 -8.36 0.37 10.98
CA VAL A 221 -7.92 0.33 9.58
C VAL A 221 -8.78 -0.65 8.77
N TYR A 222 -9.08 -1.82 9.32
CA TYR A 222 -9.95 -2.79 8.65
C TYR A 222 -11.36 -2.25 8.42
N GLN A 223 -11.93 -1.53 9.40
CA GLN A 223 -13.24 -0.88 9.27
C GLN A 223 -13.23 0.20 8.20
N ILE A 224 -12.21 1.07 8.19
CA ILE A 224 -12.02 2.11 7.16
C ILE A 224 -11.99 1.47 5.77
N VAL A 225 -11.14 0.46 5.58
CA VAL A 225 -11.01 -0.24 4.29
C VAL A 225 -12.33 -0.91 3.90
N THR A 226 -13.01 -1.57 4.83
CA THR A 226 -14.28 -2.24 4.55
C THR A 226 -15.35 -1.23 4.12
N LYS A 227 -15.41 -0.08 4.79
CA LYS A 227 -16.33 1.02 4.46
C LYS A 227 -16.03 1.58 3.07
N ARG A 228 -14.79 1.95 2.77
CA ARG A 228 -14.43 2.56 1.48
C ARG A 228 -14.61 1.60 0.31
N LEU A 229 -14.22 0.34 0.48
CA LEU A 229 -14.47 -0.69 -0.53
C LEU A 229 -15.95 -1.05 -0.70
N SER A 230 -16.85 -0.60 0.19
CA SER A 230 -18.28 -0.81 0.01
C SER A 230 -18.90 0.08 -1.05
N GLU A 231 -18.21 1.17 -1.39
CA GLU A 231 -18.61 2.13 -2.43
C GLU A 231 -18.40 1.53 -3.84
N ILE A 232 -17.58 0.48 -3.97
CA ILE A 232 -17.39 -0.25 -5.23
C ILE A 232 -18.55 -1.25 -5.44
N PRO A 233 -19.35 -1.10 -6.51
CA PRO A 233 -20.47 -2.01 -6.80
C PRO A 233 -20.01 -3.46 -6.99
N ALA A 234 -20.82 -4.41 -6.53
CA ALA A 234 -20.62 -5.86 -6.69
C ALA A 234 -19.32 -6.45 -6.12
N LEU A 235 -18.55 -5.70 -5.33
CA LEU A 235 -17.34 -6.21 -4.69
C LEU A 235 -17.67 -7.17 -3.55
N ALA A 236 -17.45 -8.47 -3.78
CA ALA A 236 -17.82 -9.55 -2.87
C ALA A 236 -16.97 -9.64 -1.58
N LYS A 237 -15.73 -9.14 -1.60
CA LYS A 237 -14.86 -9.08 -0.41
C LYS A 237 -14.22 -7.72 -0.27
N ARG A 238 -14.25 -7.20 0.96
CA ARG A 238 -13.83 -5.83 1.30
C ARG A 238 -12.88 -5.91 2.49
N SER A 239 -11.58 -5.92 2.21
CA SER A 239 -10.55 -6.01 3.27
C SER A 239 -9.19 -5.53 2.75
N PRO A 240 -8.23 -5.20 3.65
CA PRO A 240 -6.87 -4.84 3.26
C PRO A 240 -6.17 -5.91 2.41
N HIS A 241 -6.53 -7.18 2.61
CA HIS A 241 -5.98 -8.29 1.82
C HIS A 241 -6.43 -8.25 0.36
N VAL A 242 -7.63 -7.73 0.08
CA VAL A 242 -8.12 -7.54 -1.29
C VAL A 242 -7.29 -6.47 -1.98
N LEU A 243 -7.04 -5.31 -1.33
CA LEU A 243 -6.18 -4.26 -1.88
C LEU A 243 -4.77 -4.76 -2.18
N ARG A 244 -4.16 -5.50 -1.25
CA ARG A 244 -2.85 -6.13 -1.47
C ARG A 244 -2.85 -7.11 -2.64
N HIS A 245 -3.94 -7.86 -2.82
CA HIS A 245 -4.06 -8.75 -3.96
C HIS A 245 -4.26 -7.98 -5.27
N SER A 246 -5.04 -6.90 -5.26
CA SER A 246 -5.19 -5.98 -6.39
C SER A 246 -3.85 -5.39 -6.81
N PHE A 247 -3.02 -4.92 -5.87
CA PHE A 247 -1.65 -4.48 -6.17
C PHE A 247 -0.86 -5.56 -6.92
N ALA A 248 -0.83 -6.78 -6.37
CA ALA A 248 -0.07 -7.88 -6.98
C ALA A 248 -0.56 -8.19 -8.40
N THR A 249 -1.87 -8.25 -8.59
CA THR A 249 -2.51 -8.52 -9.89
C THR A 249 -2.25 -7.37 -10.87
N SER A 250 -2.36 -6.12 -10.43
CA SER A 250 -2.11 -4.93 -11.26
C SER A 250 -0.66 -4.88 -11.74
N MET A 251 0.30 -5.17 -10.85
CA MET A 251 1.72 -5.28 -11.21
C MET A 251 1.96 -6.34 -12.28
N LEU A 252 1.41 -7.55 -12.10
CA LEU A 252 1.57 -8.64 -13.06
C LEU A 252 0.91 -8.32 -14.41
N ASN A 253 -0.29 -7.73 -14.39
CA ASN A 253 -1.00 -7.33 -15.62
C ASN A 253 -0.25 -6.23 -16.40
N ASN A 254 0.54 -5.42 -15.71
CA ASN A 254 1.37 -4.38 -16.31
C ASN A 254 2.80 -4.85 -16.65
N GLY A 255 3.06 -6.16 -16.63
CA GLY A 255 4.32 -6.75 -17.09
C GLY A 255 5.42 -6.87 -16.03
N ALA A 256 5.11 -6.67 -14.75
CA ALA A 256 6.08 -6.93 -13.69
C ALA A 256 6.37 -8.43 -13.57
N GLU A 257 7.64 -8.79 -13.37
CA GLU A 257 8.03 -10.17 -13.15
C GLU A 257 7.52 -10.71 -11.80
N LEU A 258 7.01 -11.94 -11.80
CA LEU A 258 6.39 -12.56 -10.63
C LEU A 258 7.33 -12.61 -9.40
N ASN A 259 8.62 -12.85 -9.62
CA ASN A 259 9.59 -12.92 -8.53
C ASN A 259 9.83 -11.55 -7.89
N ALA A 260 9.92 -10.50 -8.70
CA ALA A 260 10.07 -9.14 -8.20
C ALA A 260 8.82 -8.67 -7.42
N VAL A 261 7.62 -9.04 -7.87
CA VAL A 261 6.37 -8.78 -7.12
C VAL A 261 6.36 -9.52 -5.77
N LYS A 262 6.85 -10.77 -5.70
CA LYS A 262 6.97 -11.52 -4.44
C LYS A 262 7.93 -10.86 -3.46
N GLU A 263 9.02 -10.29 -3.97
CA GLU A 263 10.02 -9.57 -3.18
C GLU A 263 9.44 -8.28 -2.58
N LEU A 264 8.81 -7.43 -3.40
CA LEU A 264 8.11 -6.22 -2.97
C LEU A 264 7.05 -6.51 -1.89
N LEU A 265 6.35 -7.63 -2.03
CA LEU A 265 5.34 -8.07 -1.06
C LEU A 265 5.96 -8.76 0.18
N GLY A 266 7.24 -9.14 0.16
CA GLY A 266 7.90 -9.85 1.25
C GLY A 266 7.28 -11.23 1.53
N HIS A 267 7.07 -12.04 0.49
CA HIS A 267 6.62 -13.44 0.61
C HIS A 267 7.83 -14.36 0.86
N SER A 268 7.83 -15.08 1.98
CA SER A 268 8.97 -15.90 2.45
C SER A 268 8.82 -17.41 2.20
N SER A 269 8.06 -17.85 1.20
CA SER A 269 7.99 -19.28 0.87
C SER A 269 9.25 -19.73 0.12
N LEU A 270 10.02 -20.59 0.79
CA LEU A 270 11.34 -21.17 0.49
C LEU A 270 11.56 -21.92 -0.85
N ALA A 271 10.64 -21.86 -1.82
CA ALA A 271 10.84 -22.56 -3.09
C ALA A 271 11.71 -21.80 -4.11
N SER A 272 12.20 -20.58 -3.79
CA SER A 272 12.96 -19.78 -4.78
C SER A 272 13.86 -18.70 -4.17
N THR A 273 14.04 -18.64 -2.85
CA THR A 273 14.63 -17.47 -2.18
C THR A 273 16.16 -17.43 -2.20
N SER A 274 16.82 -18.48 -2.73
CA SER A 274 18.28 -18.58 -2.76
C SER A 274 18.92 -18.01 -4.03
N VAL A 275 18.14 -17.62 -5.04
CA VAL A 275 18.69 -17.22 -6.35
C VAL A 275 18.86 -15.70 -6.49
N TYR A 276 18.17 -14.88 -5.69
CA TYR A 276 18.16 -13.43 -5.88
C TYR A 276 18.26 -12.64 -4.57
N THR A 277 19.37 -12.81 -3.85
CA THR A 277 19.82 -11.90 -2.78
C THR A 277 20.44 -10.59 -3.32
N HIS A 278 20.35 -10.34 -4.63
CA HIS A 278 21.04 -9.25 -5.32
C HIS A 278 20.08 -8.37 -6.15
N THR A 279 18.82 -8.22 -5.74
CA THR A 279 17.98 -7.19 -6.38
C THR A 279 18.42 -5.82 -5.87
N THR A 280 18.98 -5.01 -6.75
CA THR A 280 19.41 -3.64 -6.45
C THR A 280 18.21 -2.71 -6.27
N PHE A 281 18.40 -1.59 -5.59
CA PHE A 281 17.36 -0.56 -5.42
C PHE A 281 16.75 -0.10 -6.75
N GLU A 282 17.59 0.07 -7.77
CA GLU A 282 17.15 0.48 -9.11
C GLU A 282 16.22 -0.55 -9.76
N GLU A 283 16.47 -1.84 -9.53
CA GLU A 283 15.62 -2.92 -10.05
C GLU A 283 14.26 -2.95 -9.34
N LEU A 284 14.22 -2.74 -8.01
CA LEU A 284 12.96 -2.61 -7.28
C LEU A 284 12.13 -1.42 -7.78
N LYS A 285 12.79 -0.29 -8.07
CA LYS A 285 12.14 0.90 -8.62
C LYS A 285 11.58 0.63 -10.03
N LYS A 286 12.37 0.01 -10.91
CA LYS A 286 11.92 -0.40 -12.26
C LYS A 286 10.68 -1.30 -12.21
N VAL A 287 10.67 -2.26 -11.31
CA VAL A 287 9.53 -3.16 -11.13
C VAL A 287 8.31 -2.38 -10.65
N TYR A 288 8.47 -1.47 -9.68
CA TYR A 288 7.39 -0.62 -9.18
C TYR A 288 6.74 0.27 -10.26
N HIS A 289 7.50 0.74 -11.26
CA HIS A 289 6.94 1.51 -12.38
C HIS A 289 5.93 0.73 -13.23
N ALA A 290 5.81 -0.59 -13.06
CA ALA A 290 4.71 -1.33 -13.67
C ALA A 290 3.34 -0.92 -13.07
N HIS A 291 3.28 -0.48 -11.81
CA HIS A 291 2.01 -0.13 -11.18
C HIS A 291 1.34 1.09 -11.85
N PRO A 292 0.01 1.08 -12.10
CA PRO A 292 -0.68 2.21 -12.73
C PRO A 292 -0.47 3.53 -12.01
N ARG A 293 -0.44 3.51 -10.67
CA ARG A 293 -0.26 4.70 -9.84
C ARG A 293 1.17 5.26 -9.87
N ALA A 294 2.16 4.43 -10.21
CA ALA A 294 3.50 4.90 -10.50
C ALA A 294 3.54 5.69 -11.82
N LYS A 295 2.82 5.21 -12.85
CA LYS A 295 2.77 5.83 -14.18
C LYS A 295 1.89 7.09 -14.24
N LYS A 296 0.73 7.08 -13.57
CA LYS A 296 -0.31 8.12 -13.70
C LYS A 296 0.12 9.51 -13.23
N LYS A 297 1.13 9.60 -12.35
CA LYS A 297 1.68 10.88 -11.85
C LYS A 297 3.14 11.13 -12.21
N GLU A 298 3.76 10.20 -12.96
CA GLU A 298 4.97 10.45 -13.75
C GLU A 298 4.64 10.76 -15.22
N VAL A 299 3.39 11.14 -15.52
CA VAL A 299 3.14 11.92 -16.74
C VAL A 299 3.73 13.30 -16.50
N ILE A 300 5.05 13.39 -16.62
CA ILE A 300 5.71 14.65 -16.90
C ILE A 300 5.12 15.07 -18.24
N MET A 301 4.32 16.13 -18.28
CA MET A 301 4.01 16.82 -19.53
C MET A 301 5.29 16.84 -20.40
N ASP A 302 5.22 16.28 -21.62
CA ASP A 302 6.36 16.29 -22.55
C ASP A 302 6.58 17.74 -22.97
N ILE A 303 7.57 18.40 -22.36
CA ILE A 303 7.93 19.79 -22.64
C ILE A 303 9.10 19.78 -23.62
N ARG A 304 8.87 20.28 -24.82
CA ARG A 304 9.91 20.45 -25.83
C ARG A 304 10.27 21.92 -25.91
N ILE A 305 11.53 22.23 -25.62
CA ILE A 305 12.05 23.59 -25.69
C ILE A 305 12.89 23.71 -26.96
N GLN A 306 12.60 24.72 -27.79
CA GLN A 306 13.38 25.05 -28.98
C GLN A 306 13.86 26.49 -28.89
N SER A 307 15.15 26.70 -29.06
CA SER A 307 15.78 28.02 -29.15
C SER A 307 16.28 28.22 -30.58
N ILE A 308 15.94 29.37 -31.18
CA ILE A 308 16.40 29.74 -32.52
C ILE A 308 17.42 30.88 -32.36
N HIS A 309 18.65 30.66 -32.85
CA HIS A 309 19.78 31.60 -32.81
C HIS A 309 20.50 31.81 -31.46
N PHE A 310 20.39 30.88 -30.51
CA PHE A 310 21.16 30.90 -29.26
C PHE A 310 21.13 29.53 -28.56
N ASP A 311 22.22 29.14 -27.88
CA ASP A 311 22.25 27.97 -27.00
C ASP A 311 21.58 28.30 -25.67
N ALA A 312 20.35 27.82 -25.45
CA ALA A 312 19.65 28.00 -24.17
C ALA A 312 20.51 27.46 -23.03
N PHE A 313 21.06 28.35 -22.18
CA PHE A 313 21.76 27.92 -20.96
C PHE A 313 20.82 27.03 -20.15
N THR A 314 21.33 25.89 -19.64
CA THR A 314 20.59 24.88 -18.85
C THR A 314 19.70 25.47 -17.75
N GLN A 315 20.04 26.66 -17.24
CA GLN A 315 19.25 27.41 -16.26
C GLN A 315 17.90 27.91 -16.81
N LEU A 316 17.84 28.41 -18.06
CA LEU A 316 16.61 28.87 -18.69
C LEU A 316 15.68 27.70 -19.02
N GLU A 317 16.24 26.57 -19.50
CA GLU A 317 15.47 25.34 -19.71
C GLU A 317 14.87 24.83 -18.39
N ALA A 318 15.67 24.75 -17.32
CA ALA A 318 15.21 24.32 -16.01
C ALA A 318 14.15 25.27 -15.42
N PHE A 319 14.32 26.58 -15.58
CA PHE A 319 13.34 27.58 -15.18
C PHE A 319 12.01 27.39 -15.94
N THR A 320 12.11 27.22 -17.26
CA THR A 320 10.96 27.04 -18.15
C THR A 320 10.22 25.75 -17.83
N GLN A 321 10.93 24.63 -17.70
CA GLN A 321 10.36 23.36 -17.28
C GLN A 321 9.54 23.52 -15.99
N LYS A 322 10.17 24.14 -14.97
CA LYS A 322 9.52 24.36 -13.67
C LYS A 322 8.29 25.24 -13.75
N LYS A 323 8.30 26.28 -14.58
CA LYS A 323 7.17 27.22 -14.71
C LYS A 323 6.03 26.63 -15.53
N VAL A 324 6.33 25.97 -16.63
CA VAL A 324 5.31 25.39 -17.50
C VAL A 324 4.67 24.16 -16.84
N SER A 325 5.42 23.30 -16.13
CA SER A 325 4.84 22.17 -15.36
C SER A 325 3.80 22.62 -14.32
N LYS A 326 3.89 23.84 -13.78
CA LYS A 326 2.86 24.37 -12.88
C LYS A 326 1.51 24.57 -13.56
N LEU A 327 1.41 24.53 -14.89
CA LEU A 327 0.13 24.64 -15.59
C LEU A 327 -0.77 23.42 -15.36
N GLU A 328 -0.20 22.25 -15.05
CA GLU A 328 -0.94 21.02 -14.71
C GLU A 328 -1.89 21.25 -13.52
N GLN A 329 -1.51 22.09 -12.55
CA GLN A 329 -2.36 22.40 -11.38
C GLN A 329 -3.71 23.05 -11.77
N TYR A 330 -3.80 23.68 -12.95
CA TYR A 330 -5.02 24.33 -13.41
C TYR A 330 -5.88 23.39 -14.25
N TYR A 331 -5.28 22.39 -14.92
CA TYR A 331 -5.99 21.45 -15.78
C TYR A 331 -5.17 20.16 -16.03
N ASP A 332 -5.67 19.02 -15.54
CA ASP A 332 -4.99 17.71 -15.63
C ASP A 332 -5.04 17.07 -17.03
N GLY A 333 -5.62 17.75 -18.03
CA GLY A 333 -5.80 17.24 -19.39
C GLY A 333 -4.74 17.69 -20.39
N ILE A 334 -3.60 18.22 -19.92
CA ILE A 334 -2.48 18.65 -20.75
C ILE A 334 -1.65 17.43 -21.13
N LEU A 335 -1.40 17.25 -22.43
CA LEU A 335 -0.70 16.10 -22.99
C LEU A 335 0.75 16.43 -23.35
N GLN A 336 0.99 17.65 -23.83
CA GLN A 336 2.30 18.11 -24.32
C GLN A 336 2.38 19.63 -24.24
N ALA A 337 3.58 20.17 -24.02
CA ALA A 337 3.88 21.59 -24.18
C ALA A 337 5.07 21.78 -25.13
N GLU A 338 4.98 22.75 -26.05
CA GLU A 338 6.09 23.16 -26.90
C GLU A 338 6.39 24.63 -26.59
N VAL A 339 7.65 24.92 -26.25
CA VAL A 339 8.12 26.25 -25.90
C VAL A 339 9.15 26.70 -26.93
N PHE A 340 8.93 27.87 -27.53
CA PHE A 340 9.80 28.46 -28.51
C PHE A 340 10.37 29.77 -27.98
N PHE A 341 11.68 29.95 -28.12
CA PHE A 341 12.37 31.19 -27.80
C PHE A 341 12.89 31.86 -29.06
N LYS A 342 12.63 33.17 -29.17
CA LYS A 342 13.07 33.99 -30.30
C LYS A 342 13.49 35.37 -29.82
N VAL A 343 14.48 35.98 -30.48
CA VAL A 343 14.82 37.39 -30.30
C VAL A 343 14.21 38.17 -31.46
N THR A 344 13.25 39.06 -31.18
CA THR A 344 12.49 39.76 -32.24
C THR A 344 13.30 40.89 -32.88
N LYS A 345 14.33 41.42 -32.20
CA LYS A 345 15.33 42.37 -32.75
C LYS A 345 16.76 41.82 -32.59
N PRO A 346 17.23 40.95 -33.50
CA PRO A 346 18.51 40.27 -33.36
C PRO A 346 19.73 41.21 -33.38
N GLU A 347 19.63 42.36 -34.05
CA GLU A 347 20.73 43.34 -34.14
C GLU A 347 21.03 44.06 -32.82
N THR A 348 20.02 44.22 -31.95
CA THR A 348 20.15 44.90 -30.65
C THR A 348 20.03 43.96 -29.45
N PHE A 349 19.79 42.65 -29.68
CA PHE A 349 19.48 41.65 -28.65
C PHE A 349 18.33 42.04 -27.71
N GLN A 350 17.43 42.90 -28.18
CA GLN A 350 16.26 43.36 -27.44
C GLN A 350 15.00 42.60 -27.89
N ASN A 351 13.96 42.64 -27.05
CA ASN A 351 12.68 41.97 -27.26
C ASN A 351 12.85 40.44 -27.34
N LYS A 352 13.00 39.84 -26.15
CA LYS A 352 13.02 38.39 -26.00
C LYS A 352 11.59 37.90 -26.01
N GLU A 353 11.30 36.96 -26.89
CA GLU A 353 9.97 36.43 -27.15
C GLU A 353 9.92 34.97 -26.69
N ALA A 354 8.85 34.62 -25.98
CA ALA A 354 8.51 33.25 -25.63
C ALA A 354 7.12 32.92 -26.18
N SER A 355 7.01 31.78 -26.86
CA SER A 355 5.75 31.25 -27.35
C SER A 355 5.54 29.85 -26.77
N ILE A 356 4.42 29.63 -26.07
CA ILE A 356 4.08 28.37 -25.43
C ILE A 356 2.80 27.82 -26.07
N LYS A 357 2.92 26.62 -26.65
CA LYS A 357 1.81 25.86 -27.22
C LYS A 357 1.49 24.67 -26.34
N LEU A 358 0.26 24.57 -25.84
CA LEU A 358 -0.22 23.44 -25.05
C LEU A 358 -1.15 22.57 -25.90
N LYS A 359 -0.91 21.26 -25.90
CA LYS A 359 -1.82 20.27 -26.46
C LYS A 359 -2.68 19.70 -25.34
N ILE A 360 -4.01 19.84 -25.46
CA ILE A 360 -4.98 19.30 -24.50
C ILE A 360 -5.90 18.30 -25.21
N LYS A 361 -6.56 17.41 -24.45
CA LYS A 361 -7.41 16.33 -25.02
C LYS A 361 -8.50 16.81 -26.01
N SER A 362 -8.93 18.07 -25.91
CA SER A 362 -10.04 18.64 -26.67
C SER A 362 -9.67 19.90 -27.49
N GLY A 363 -8.37 20.15 -27.73
CA GLY A 363 -7.91 21.28 -28.53
C GLY A 363 -6.44 21.66 -28.29
N GLU A 364 -6.09 22.87 -28.70
CA GLU A 364 -4.77 23.47 -28.47
C GLU A 364 -4.94 24.86 -27.84
N LEU A 365 -4.05 25.22 -26.92
CA LEU A 365 -3.97 26.57 -26.35
C LEU A 365 -2.60 27.17 -26.66
N PHE A 366 -2.56 28.49 -26.81
CA PHE A 366 -1.36 29.19 -27.22
C PHE A 366 -1.26 30.54 -26.51
N ALA A 367 -0.03 30.88 -26.11
CA ALA A 367 0.31 32.21 -25.65
C ALA A 367 1.68 32.61 -26.18
N GLU A 368 1.80 33.86 -26.57
CA GLU A 368 3.03 34.49 -27.03
C GLU A 368 3.19 35.83 -26.34
N LYS A 369 4.39 36.07 -25.79
CA LYS A 369 4.73 37.28 -25.03
C LYS A 369 6.17 37.69 -25.31
N VAL A 370 6.36 39.01 -25.28
CA VAL A 370 7.64 39.67 -25.48
C VAL A 370 7.95 40.49 -24.24
N SER A 371 9.19 40.39 -23.73
CA SER A 371 9.68 41.16 -22.59
C SER A 371 11.18 41.42 -22.70
N ASP A 372 11.75 42.10 -21.70
CA ASP A 372 13.18 42.41 -21.64
C ASP A 372 14.02 41.14 -21.34
N THR A 373 13.42 40.16 -20.65
CA THR A 373 14.01 38.84 -20.36
C THR A 373 13.17 37.67 -20.93
N PHE A 374 13.81 36.51 -21.14
CA PHE A 374 13.07 35.30 -21.55
C PHE A 374 12.20 34.78 -20.39
N GLU A 375 12.69 34.92 -19.16
CA GLU A 375 12.03 34.52 -17.93
C GLU A 375 10.72 35.28 -17.71
N GLU A 376 10.72 36.61 -17.90
CA GLU A 376 9.50 37.43 -17.83
C GLU A 376 8.50 37.09 -18.95
N SER A 377 9.01 36.77 -20.14
CA SER A 377 8.19 36.35 -21.28
C SER A 377 7.50 35.00 -21.00
N VAL A 378 8.23 34.03 -20.42
CA VAL A 378 7.68 32.74 -19.97
C VAL A 378 6.64 32.94 -18.88
N ASP A 379 6.94 33.77 -17.87
CA ASP A 379 6.01 34.03 -16.77
C ASP A 379 4.71 34.66 -17.27
N SER A 380 4.80 35.62 -18.19
CA SER A 380 3.65 36.24 -18.84
C SER A 380 2.83 35.25 -19.68
N CYS A 381 3.48 34.30 -20.36
CA CYS A 381 2.80 33.24 -21.10
C CYS A 381 2.08 32.26 -20.17
N VAL A 382 2.73 31.83 -19.09
CA VAL A 382 2.15 30.94 -18.08
C VAL A 382 0.94 31.59 -17.41
N GLU A 383 1.02 32.88 -17.08
CA GLU A 383 -0.12 33.61 -16.53
C GLU A 383 -1.30 33.66 -17.52
N ALA A 384 -1.03 33.96 -18.79
CA ALA A 384 -2.05 33.97 -19.84
C ALA A 384 -2.70 32.59 -20.03
N LEU A 385 -1.89 31.52 -20.08
CA LEU A 385 -2.37 30.15 -20.26
C LEU A 385 -3.15 29.64 -19.05
N SER A 386 -2.75 29.97 -17.82
CA SER A 386 -3.50 29.59 -16.62
C SER A 386 -4.93 30.17 -16.64
N LYS A 387 -5.09 31.44 -17.05
CA LYS A 387 -6.41 32.08 -17.26
C LYS A 387 -7.22 31.38 -18.36
N GLN A 388 -6.59 30.97 -19.46
CA GLN A 388 -7.26 30.23 -20.53
C GLN A 388 -7.72 28.83 -20.07
N LEU A 389 -6.84 28.10 -19.36
CA LEU A 389 -7.13 26.76 -18.82
C LEU A 389 -8.27 26.77 -17.80
N LEU A 390 -8.33 27.77 -16.92
CA LEU A 390 -9.44 27.93 -15.98
C LEU A 390 -10.78 28.14 -16.68
N LYS A 391 -10.83 29.05 -17.67
CA LYS A 391 -12.03 29.27 -18.51
C LYS A 391 -12.43 27.99 -19.27
N PHE A 392 -11.44 27.23 -19.72
CA PHE A 392 -11.67 25.98 -20.44
C PHE A 392 -12.25 24.89 -19.53
N LYS A 393 -11.73 24.77 -18.31
CA LYS A 393 -12.24 23.86 -17.27
C LYS A 393 -13.70 24.16 -16.92
N GLU A 394 -14.07 25.43 -16.80
CA GLU A 394 -15.46 25.86 -16.56
C GLU A 394 -16.40 25.51 -17.70
N LYS A 395 -16.00 25.78 -18.96
CA LYS A 395 -16.81 25.43 -20.14
C LYS A 395 -17.03 23.92 -20.33
N THR A 396 -16.05 23.11 -19.94
CA THR A 396 -16.12 21.65 -20.07
C THR A 396 -16.95 21.01 -18.94
N ARG A 397 -17.16 21.71 -17.81
CA ARG A 397 -18.09 21.29 -16.73
C ARG A 397 -19.55 21.66 -16.99
N ALA A 398 -19.79 22.63 -17.87
CA ALA A 398 -21.13 23.11 -18.21
C ALA A 398 -21.77 22.39 -19.42
N LYS A 399 -21.02 21.51 -20.08
CA LYS A 399 -21.47 20.57 -21.11
C LYS A 399 -21.46 19.16 -20.54
#